data_AF-A0A1Z5AZ41-F1
#
_entry.id   AF-A0A1Z5AZ41-F1
#
_cell.length_a   1.000
_cell.length_b   1.000
_cell.length_c   1.000
_cell.angle_alpha   90.00
_cell.angle_beta   90.00
_cell.angle_gamma   90.00
#
_symmetry.space_group_name_H-M   'P 1'
#
loop_
_entity.id
_entity.type
_entity.pdbx_description
1 polymer ?
#
loop_
_entity_poly.entity_id
_entity_poly.type
_entity_poly.pdbx_seq_one_letter_code
_entity_poly.pdbx_strand_id
1 'polypeptide(L)'
;MMTHFFDSFWWMFSGVFITASILITLNLIKVISFRKELSLKFKIVDLIVPISLLVLLIFANFFSGVLYDQFNLATDNMLLILTFYSGIIFLIQVYYTFKKEKQKSV
;
A
#
# COMPACT_ATOMS: atom_id res chain seq x y z
N MET A 1 18.94 26.69 6.22
CA MET A 1 18.78 26.31 4.79
C MET A 1 18.78 24.79 4.63
N MET A 2 19.76 24.06 5.17
CA MET A 2 19.80 22.59 5.16
C MET A 2 18.63 21.94 5.93
N THR A 3 18.24 22.48 7.08
CA THR A 3 17.11 21.95 7.89
C THR A 3 15.79 21.93 7.11
N HIS A 4 15.42 23.06 6.49
CA HIS A 4 14.22 23.15 5.64
C HIS A 4 14.23 22.19 4.45
N PHE A 5 15.40 21.91 3.87
CA PHE A 5 15.52 20.93 2.79
C PHE A 5 15.25 19.51 3.28
N PHE A 6 15.82 19.14 4.44
CA PHE A 6 15.57 17.84 5.06
C PHE A 6 14.10 17.67 5.46
N ASP A 7 13.49 18.68 6.07
CA ASP A 7 12.07 18.63 6.46
C ASP A 7 11.15 18.45 5.24
N SER A 8 11.43 19.19 4.17
CA SER A 8 10.66 19.09 2.91
C SER A 8 10.86 17.73 2.24
N PHE A 9 12.08 17.19 2.27
CA PHE A 9 12.39 15.85 1.75
C PHE A 9 11.60 14.79 2.51
N TRP A 10 11.68 14.77 3.83
CA TRP A 10 10.97 13.78 4.66
C TRP A 10 9.45 13.89 4.52
N TRP A 11 8.93 15.12 4.42
CA TRP A 11 7.50 15.34 4.17
C TRP A 11 7.06 14.76 2.82
N MET A 12 7.80 15.04 1.75
CA MET A 12 7.52 14.50 0.41
C MET A 12 7.63 12.98 0.41
N PHE A 13 8.65 12.44 1.08
CA PHE A 13 8.88 11.01 1.20
C PHE A 13 7.71 10.32 1.92
N SER A 14 7.27 10.84 3.05
CA SER A 14 6.05 10.38 3.75
C SER A 14 4.79 10.49 2.87
N GLY A 15 4.71 11.52 2.02
CA GLY A 15 3.64 11.68 1.03
C GLY A 15 3.52 10.51 0.05
N VAL A 16 4.64 9.88 -0.33
CA VAL A 16 4.65 8.67 -1.18
C VAL A 16 3.98 7.51 -0.45
N PHE A 17 4.28 7.32 0.83
CA PHE A 17 3.72 6.24 1.65
C PHE A 17 2.22 6.40 1.85
N ILE A 18 1.78 7.63 2.17
CA ILE A 18 0.38 7.96 2.34
C ILE A 18 -0.38 7.72 1.03
N THR A 19 0.15 8.21 -0.09
CA THR A 19 -0.49 8.06 -1.40
C THR A 19 -0.60 6.59 -1.82
N ALA A 20 0.48 5.82 -1.67
CA ALA A 20 0.45 4.38 -1.96
C ALA A 20 -0.57 3.64 -1.08
N SER A 21 -0.65 3.97 0.21
CA SER A 21 -1.62 3.38 1.15
C SER A 21 -3.06 3.69 0.73
N ILE A 22 -3.34 4.95 0.35
CA ILE A 22 -4.65 5.36 -0.16
C ILE A 22 -5.00 4.60 -1.44
N LEU A 23 -4.07 4.48 -2.39
CA LEU A 23 -4.32 3.77 -3.65
C LEU A 23 -4.64 2.28 -3.43
N ILE A 24 -3.93 1.62 -2.51
CA ILE A 24 -4.22 0.23 -2.12
C ILE A 24 -5.64 0.13 -1.51
N THR A 25 -6.01 1.06 -0.62
CA THR A 25 -7.35 1.10 -0.01
C THR A 25 -8.45 1.37 -1.03
N LEU A 26 -8.24 2.30 -1.97
CA LEU A 26 -9.18 2.58 -3.05
C LEU A 26 -9.38 1.35 -3.95
N ASN A 27 -8.30 0.60 -4.22
CA ASN A 27 -8.40 -0.61 -5.00
C ASN A 27 -9.16 -1.72 -4.25
N LEU A 28 -8.99 -1.83 -2.92
CA LEU A 28 -9.83 -2.71 -2.10
C LEU A 28 -11.32 -2.34 -2.21
N ILE A 29 -11.66 -1.05 -2.08
CA ILE A 29 -13.05 -0.57 -2.20
C ILE A 29 -13.60 -0.94 -3.57
N LYS A 30 -12.84 -0.72 -4.65
CA LYS A 30 -13.22 -1.15 -6.00
C LYS A 30 -13.52 -2.65 -6.05
N VAL A 31 -12.63 -3.49 -5.49
CA VAL A 31 -12.80 -4.95 -5.47
C VAL A 31 -14.04 -5.38 -4.69
N ILE A 32 -14.38 -4.70 -3.59
CA ILE A 32 -15.57 -5.02 -2.78
C ILE A 32 -16.86 -4.54 -3.48
N SER A 33 -16.89 -3.31 -4.00
CA SER A 33 -18.10 -2.67 -4.52
C SER A 33 -18.50 -3.13 -5.91
N PHE A 34 -17.55 -3.46 -6.79
CA PHE A 34 -17.82 -3.72 -8.21
C PHE A 34 -17.64 -5.19 -8.62
N ARG A 35 -17.65 -6.11 -7.64
CA ARG A 35 -17.62 -7.54 -7.91
C ARG A 35 -18.92 -8.01 -8.55
N LYS A 36 -18.96 -7.94 -9.88
CA LYS A 36 -19.83 -8.77 -10.71
C LYS A 36 -18.95 -9.82 -11.35
N GLU A 37 -19.29 -11.10 -11.19
CA GLU A 37 -18.71 -12.32 -11.82
C GLU A 37 -17.52 -12.12 -12.78
N LEU A 38 -16.40 -11.59 -12.28
CA LEU A 38 -15.20 -11.39 -13.10
C LEU A 38 -14.49 -12.72 -13.29
N SER A 39 -14.00 -12.96 -14.50
CA SER A 39 -13.15 -14.11 -14.79
C SER A 39 -11.89 -14.10 -13.91
N LEU A 40 -11.33 -15.28 -13.64
CA LEU A 40 -10.14 -15.43 -12.79
C LEU A 40 -8.96 -14.57 -13.27
N LYS A 41 -8.81 -14.39 -14.59
CA LYS A 41 -7.81 -13.51 -15.19
C LYS A 41 -7.94 -12.07 -14.72
N PHE A 42 -9.15 -11.50 -14.75
CA PHE A 42 -9.36 -10.12 -14.31
C PHE A 42 -9.16 -9.96 -12.79
N LYS A 43 -9.51 -10.98 -12.00
CA LYS A 43 -9.25 -11.00 -10.55
C LYS A 43 -7.76 -10.93 -10.22
N ILE A 44 -6.92 -11.61 -11.00
CA ILE A 44 -5.45 -11.55 -10.83
C ILE A 44 -4.92 -10.17 -11.23
N VAL A 45 -5.43 -9.60 -12.34
CA VAL A 45 -5.04 -8.27 -12.81
C VAL A 45 -5.31 -7.20 -11.75
N ASP A 46 -6.43 -7.27 -11.04
CA ASP A 46 -6.76 -6.34 -9.95
C ASP A 46 -5.77 -6.38 -8.77
N LEU A 47 -4.98 -7.45 -8.63
CA LEU A 47 -3.95 -7.60 -7.61
C LEU A 47 -2.57 -7.08 -8.05
N ILE A 48 -2.35 -6.83 -9.35
CA ILE A 48 -1.04 -6.38 -9.87
C ILE A 48 -0.69 -4.98 -9.36
N VAL A 49 -1.63 -4.04 -9.43
CA VAL A 49 -1.39 -2.67 -8.95
C VAL A 49 -1.02 -2.64 -7.45
N PRO A 50 -1.81 -3.25 -6.54
CA PRO A 50 -1.50 -3.18 -5.11
C PRO A 50 -0.26 -4.00 -4.74
N ILE A 51 0.06 -5.10 -5.43
CA ILE A 51 1.31 -5.83 -5.16
C ILE A 51 2.53 -5.00 -5.57
N SER A 52 2.47 -4.29 -6.70
CA SER A 52 3.55 -3.38 -7.12
C SER A 52 3.73 -2.23 -6.14
N LEU A 53 2.65 -1.64 -5.64
CA LEU A 53 2.70 -0.58 -4.62
C LEU A 53 3.28 -1.09 -3.29
N LEU A 54 2.94 -2.31 -2.86
CA LEU A 54 3.54 -2.93 -1.67
C LEU A 54 5.03 -3.15 -1.82
N VAL A 55 5.47 -3.68 -2.96
CA VAL A 55 6.90 -3.87 -3.24
C VAL A 55 7.63 -2.52 -3.19
N LEU A 56 7.03 -1.47 -3.77
CA LEU A 56 7.56 -0.11 -3.69
C LEU A 56 7.69 0.38 -2.23
N LEU A 57 6.67 0.17 -1.40
CA LEU A 57 6.72 0.55 0.02
C LEU A 57 7.81 -0.21 0.80
N ILE A 58 8.03 -1.50 0.50
CA ILE A 58 9.09 -2.29 1.14
C ILE A 58 10.47 -1.72 0.78
N PHE A 59 10.73 -1.46 -0.50
CA PHE A 59 12.00 -0.87 -0.93
C PHE A 59 12.18 0.56 -0.40
N ALA A 60 11.09 1.34 -0.35
CA ALA A 60 11.13 2.68 0.22
C ALA A 60 11.46 2.65 1.72
N ASN A 61 10.90 1.72 2.51
CA ASN A 61 11.29 1.55 3.92
C ASN A 61 12.74 1.15 4.08
N PHE A 62 13.19 0.20 3.26
CA PHE A 62 14.58 -0.24 3.30
C PHE A 62 15.52 0.94 3.02
N PHE A 63 15.23 1.71 1.98
CA PHE A 63 15.97 2.91 1.64
C PHE A 63 15.92 3.96 2.75
N SER A 64 14.75 4.23 3.35
CA SER A 64 14.66 5.19 4.45
C SER A 64 15.42 4.74 5.69
N GLY A 65 15.45 3.44 5.99
CA GLY A 65 16.26 2.90 7.09
C GLY A 65 17.74 3.23 6.91
N VAL A 66 18.27 3.02 5.70
CA VAL A 66 19.66 3.40 5.37
C VAL A 66 19.88 4.91 5.54
N LEU A 67 18.93 5.76 5.13
CA LEU A 67 19.04 7.20 5.31
C LEU A 67 19.00 7.63 6.78
N TYR A 68 18.10 7.06 7.58
CA TYR A 68 18.02 7.34 9.02
C TYR A 68 19.33 6.99 9.72
N ASP A 69 19.93 5.84 9.40
CA ASP A 69 21.24 5.45 9.91
C ASP A 69 22.36 6.40 9.47
N GLN A 70 22.42 6.74 8.18
CA GLN A 70 23.46 7.64 7.64
C GLN A 70 23.42 9.04 8.25
N PHE A 71 22.22 9.56 8.51
CA PHE A 71 22.05 10.89 9.10
C PHE A 71 21.92 10.87 10.62
N ASN A 72 22.05 9.70 11.26
CA ASN A 72 21.87 9.50 12.71
C ASN A 72 20.55 10.11 13.24
N LEU A 73 19.48 9.89 12.48
CA LEU A 73 18.13 10.37 12.77
C LEU A 73 17.31 9.24 13.40
N ALA A 74 16.32 9.61 14.22
CA ALA A 74 15.36 8.64 14.72
C ALA A 74 14.44 8.14 13.59
N THR A 75 14.20 6.84 13.56
CA THR A 75 13.29 6.21 12.59
C THR A 75 11.88 6.76 12.72
N ASP A 76 11.28 7.14 11.59
CA ASP A 76 9.87 7.51 11.55
C ASP A 76 8.97 6.27 11.57
N ASN A 77 8.38 6.01 12.72
CA ASN A 77 7.45 4.90 12.93
C ASN A 77 6.20 4.98 12.03
N MET A 78 5.83 6.18 11.54
CA MET A 78 4.69 6.35 10.66
C MET A 78 4.87 5.58 9.35
N LEU A 79 6.07 5.58 8.76
CA LEU A 79 6.37 4.89 7.50
C LEU A 79 6.19 3.37 7.64
N LEU A 80 6.67 2.83 8.75
CA LEU A 80 6.51 1.41 9.11
C LEU A 80 5.03 1.07 9.32
N ILE A 81 4.29 1.90 10.07
CA ILE A 81 2.85 1.71 10.31
C ILE A 81 2.06 1.73 9.01
N LEU A 82 2.33 2.69 8.11
CA LEU A 82 1.64 2.81 6.82
C LEU A 82 1.90 1.59 5.92
N THR A 83 3.11 1.05 5.99
CA THR A 83 3.48 -0.14 5.21
C THR A 83 2.81 -1.39 5.77
N PHE A 84 2.81 -1.54 7.09
CA PHE A 84 2.11 -2.63 7.75
C PHE A 84 0.60 -2.58 7.49
N TYR A 85 0.00 -1.39 7.62
CA TYR A 85 -1.39 -1.12 7.27
C TYR A 85 -1.69 -1.53 5.82
N SER A 86 -0.88 -1.07 4.87
CA SER A 86 -1.02 -1.40 3.45
C SER A 86 -0.95 -2.92 3.20
N GLY A 87 -0.07 -3.62 3.94
CA GLY A 87 0.02 -5.08 3.90
C GLY A 87 -1.27 -5.76 4.37
N ILE A 88 -1.85 -5.31 5.50
CA ILE A 88 -3.13 -5.82 6.00
C ILE A 88 -4.25 -5.58 4.97
N ILE A 89 -4.36 -4.36 4.43
CA ILE A 89 -5.39 -4.03 3.44
C ILE A 89 -5.26 -4.90 2.19
N PHE A 90 -4.04 -5.16 1.72
CA PHE A 90 -3.82 -6.08 0.61
C PHE A 90 -4.23 -7.52 0.93
N LEU A 91 -3.94 -8.03 2.13
CA LEU A 91 -4.39 -9.37 2.53
C LEU A 91 -5.92 -9.47 2.56
N ILE A 92 -6.59 -8.44 3.07
CA ILE A 92 -8.05 -8.31 3.00
C ILE A 92 -8.50 -8.31 1.54
N GLN A 93 -7.83 -7.56 0.67
CA GLN A 93 -8.13 -7.53 -0.76
C GLN A 93 -8.00 -8.91 -1.39
N VAL A 94 -6.95 -9.67 -1.09
CA VAL A 94 -6.77 -11.04 -1.58
C VAL A 94 -7.92 -11.93 -1.11
N TYR A 95 -8.28 -11.86 0.17
CA TYR A 95 -9.42 -12.62 0.72
C TYR A 95 -10.72 -12.32 -0.04
N TYR A 96 -11.10 -11.04 -0.15
CA TYR A 96 -12.29 -10.66 -0.92
C TYR A 96 -12.13 -11.02 -2.40
N THR A 97 -10.89 -11.04 -2.91
CA THR A 97 -10.63 -11.36 -4.32
C THR A 97 -10.98 -12.80 -4.68
N PHE A 98 -10.80 -13.74 -3.75
CA PHE A 98 -11.07 -15.16 -3.96
C PHE A 98 -12.27 -15.69 -3.18
N LYS A 99 -12.93 -14.84 -2.38
CA LYS A 99 -14.19 -15.18 -1.71
C LYS A 99 -15.22 -15.60 -2.78
N LYS A 100 -15.68 -16.85 -2.69
CA LYS A 100 -16.77 -17.36 -3.53
C LYS A 100 -18.05 -16.62 -3.13
N GLU A 101 -18.71 -15.99 -4.09
CA GLU A 101 -20.08 -15.53 -3.90
C GLU A 101 -20.97 -16.77 -3.79
N LYS A 102 -21.56 -17.00 -2.62
CA LYS A 102 -22.74 -17.86 -2.54
C LYS A 102 -23.81 -17.12 -3.33
N GLN A 103 -24.12 -17.60 -4.54
CA GLN A 103 -25.27 -17.14 -5.31
C GLN A 103 -26.47 -17.12 -4.35
N LYS A 104 -27.04 -15.93 -4.09
CA LYS A 104 -28.41 -15.87 -3.63
C LYS A 104 -29.25 -16.29 -4.83
N SER A 105 -29.63 -17.57 -4.86
CA SER A 105 -30.73 -18.04 -5.70
C SER A 105 -31.97 -17.24 -5.29
N VAL A 106 -32.39 -16.32 -6.14
CA VAL A 106 -33.74 -15.74 -6.11
C VAL A 106 -34.63 -16.64 -6.94
#